data_AF-A0A3C0G706-F1
#
_entry.id   AF-A0A3C0G706-F1
#
_cell.length_a   1.000
_cell.length_b   1.000
_cell.length_c   1.000
_cell.angle_alpha   90.00
_cell.angle_beta   90.00
_cell.angle_gamma   90.00
#
_symmetry.space_group_name_H-M   'P 1'
#
loop_
_entity.id
_entity.type
_entity.pdbx_description
1 polymer ?
#
loop_
_entity_poly.entity_id
_entity_poly.type
_entity_poly.pdbx_seq_one_letter_code
_entity_poly.pdbx_strand_id
1 'polypeptide(L)'
;KYFSIDTHTIYAPRLCVKWDDSSHQTGSLSELTHEDILVYPKNNRGEYPKDSREKIRVMGRERFPVKTFATSSDYSTVKYLPTSSYYAIKDVQTEEYIIDFDTNYTKISCDSEGNYFDFYLDGLQPERYYKFVFRVDRGFKKQYFDEDFIFKVVR
;
A
#
# COMPACT_ATOMS: atom_id res chain seq x y z
N LYS A 1 -24.14 -18.72 19.92
CA LYS A 1 -22.98 -19.42 19.31
C LYS A 1 -23.52 -20.10 18.05
N TYR A 2 -23.28 -19.55 16.87
CA TYR A 2 -23.77 -20.11 15.61
C TYR A 2 -22.72 -21.09 15.10
N PHE A 3 -23.10 -22.36 14.93
CA PHE A 3 -22.26 -23.37 14.30
C PHE A 3 -23.02 -23.96 13.12
N SER A 4 -22.33 -24.06 11.97
CA SER A 4 -22.84 -24.73 10.78
C SER A 4 -22.76 -26.25 10.95
N ILE A 5 -23.62 -26.99 10.24
CA ILE A 5 -23.74 -28.45 10.26
C ILE A 5 -22.56 -29.16 9.55
N ASP A 6 -21.82 -28.42 8.71
CA ASP A 6 -20.63 -28.92 8.01
C ASP A 6 -19.36 -28.66 8.82
N THR A 7 -18.84 -29.72 9.45
CA THR A 7 -17.65 -29.69 10.33
C THR A 7 -16.32 -29.73 9.58
N HIS A 8 -16.34 -29.83 8.24
CA HIS A 8 -15.17 -29.86 7.38
C HIS A 8 -15.14 -28.65 6.46
N THR A 9 -15.08 -27.44 7.03
CA THR A 9 -14.77 -26.26 6.23
C THR A 9 -13.27 -26.27 5.93
N ILE A 10 -12.91 -26.52 4.67
CA ILE A 10 -11.51 -26.42 4.19
C ILE A 10 -10.96 -24.99 4.37
N TYR A 11 -11.85 -23.99 4.42
CA TYR A 11 -11.53 -22.58 4.60
C TYR A 11 -12.21 -22.02 5.85
N ALA A 12 -11.43 -21.49 6.79
CA ALA A 12 -11.99 -20.79 7.93
C ALA A 12 -12.78 -19.55 7.47
N PRO A 13 -13.95 -19.26 8.06
CA PRO A 13 -14.69 -18.05 7.74
C PRO A 13 -13.87 -16.81 8.13
N ARG A 14 -13.78 -15.84 7.21
CA ARG A 14 -13.10 -14.54 7.42
C ARG A 14 -14.11 -13.41 7.36
N LEU A 15 -13.95 -12.43 8.24
CA LEU A 15 -14.71 -11.18 8.22
C LEU A 15 -13.79 -10.08 7.69
N CYS A 16 -14.19 -9.42 6.60
CA CYS A 16 -13.48 -8.28 6.04
C CYS A 16 -14.37 -7.05 6.17
N VAL A 17 -13.90 -6.03 6.89
CA VAL A 17 -14.57 -4.73 7.01
C VAL A 17 -13.80 -3.74 6.16
N LYS A 18 -14.51 -2.95 5.36
CA LYS A 18 -13.93 -1.94 4.47
C LYS A 18 -14.64 -0.60 4.74
N TRP A 19 -13.89 0.48 4.80
CA TRP A 19 -14.39 1.85 4.85
C TRP A 19 -13.52 2.74 3.98
N ASP A 20 -14.06 3.86 3.50
CA ASP A 20 -13.31 4.86 2.74
C ASP A 20 -12.96 6.02 3.67
N ASP A 21 -11.68 6.16 4.00
CA ASP A 21 -11.10 7.29 4.73
C ASP A 21 -10.10 8.08 3.85
N SER A 22 -10.21 7.93 2.52
CA SER A 22 -9.27 8.54 1.60
C SER A 22 -9.36 10.06 1.60
N SER A 23 -8.19 10.71 1.66
CA SER A 23 -8.05 12.16 1.57
C SER A 23 -6.93 12.49 0.59
N HIS A 24 -7.20 13.43 -0.32
CA HIS A 24 -6.25 13.83 -1.34
C HIS A 24 -6.01 15.34 -1.29
N GLN A 25 -5.05 15.75 -0.48
CA GLN A 25 -4.63 17.13 -0.29
C GLN A 25 -3.14 17.26 -0.65
N THR A 26 -2.85 17.53 -1.92
CA THR A 26 -1.50 17.55 -2.48
C THR A 26 -0.64 18.72 -2.02
N GLY A 27 -1.27 19.80 -1.54
CA GLY A 27 -0.56 21.02 -1.14
C GLY A 27 0.25 21.60 -2.31
N SER A 28 1.57 21.68 -2.13
CA SER A 28 2.52 22.17 -3.15
C SER A 28 3.29 21.05 -3.87
N LEU A 29 2.93 19.78 -3.65
CA LEU A 29 3.61 18.65 -4.30
C LEU A 29 3.29 18.62 -5.79
N SER A 30 4.26 18.21 -6.59
CA SER A 30 4.09 18.01 -8.04
C SER A 30 3.59 16.60 -8.35
N GLU A 31 2.80 16.47 -9.42
CA GLU A 31 2.33 15.17 -9.91
C GLU A 31 3.47 14.33 -10.47
N LEU A 32 3.43 13.02 -10.19
CA LEU A 32 4.25 12.06 -10.92
C LEU A 32 3.60 11.75 -12.27
N THR A 33 4.00 12.40 -13.36
CA THR A 33 3.35 12.27 -14.68
C THR A 33 3.92 11.18 -15.58
N HIS A 34 5.14 10.73 -15.33
CA HIS A 34 5.84 9.75 -16.17
C HIS A 34 5.19 8.37 -16.13
N GLU A 35 5.36 7.60 -17.22
CA GLU A 35 4.87 6.22 -17.30
C GLU A 35 5.80 5.22 -16.61
N ASP A 36 7.12 5.40 -16.72
CA ASP A 36 8.12 4.52 -16.12
C ASP A 36 8.45 4.98 -14.70
N ILE A 37 7.70 4.43 -13.75
CA ILE A 37 7.80 4.79 -12.33
C ILE A 37 8.24 3.61 -11.47
N LEU A 38 8.70 3.94 -10.28
CA LEU A 38 8.94 3.03 -9.17
C LEU A 38 8.13 3.52 -7.98
N VAL A 39 7.38 2.61 -7.35
CA VAL A 39 6.57 2.89 -6.17
C VAL A 39 7.05 2.01 -5.03
N TYR A 40 7.31 2.61 -3.86
CA TYR A 40 7.84 1.91 -2.70
C TYR A 40 7.37 2.56 -1.39
N PRO A 41 7.22 1.79 -0.30
CA PRO A 41 6.94 2.35 1.01
C PRO A 41 8.18 3.03 1.57
N LYS A 42 8.03 4.25 2.07
CA LYS A 42 9.08 4.99 2.77
C LYS A 42 9.18 4.47 4.21
N ASN A 43 10.40 4.19 4.66
CA ASN A 43 10.69 3.77 6.04
C ASN A 43 9.88 2.54 6.47
N ASN A 44 9.85 1.49 5.66
CA ASN A 44 9.26 0.22 6.10
C ASN A 44 10.05 -0.30 7.32
N ARG A 45 9.41 -0.34 8.49
CA ARG A 45 10.05 -0.78 9.75
C ARG A 45 10.38 -2.27 9.74
N GLY A 46 9.80 -3.04 8.82
CA GLY A 46 9.97 -4.49 8.73
C GLY A 46 9.19 -5.26 9.79
N GLU A 47 8.98 -4.68 10.98
CA GLU A 47 8.17 -5.27 12.05
C GLU A 47 7.18 -4.24 12.59
N TYR A 48 5.93 -4.67 12.77
CA TYR A 48 4.85 -3.84 13.28
C TYR A 48 4.06 -4.59 14.37
N PRO A 49 3.78 -3.97 15.52
CA PRO A 49 2.94 -4.58 16.55
C PRO A 49 1.51 -4.81 16.04
N LYS A 50 0.89 -5.93 16.43
CA LYS A 50 -0.46 -6.30 16.01
C LYS A 50 -1.49 -5.22 16.33
N ASP A 51 -1.44 -4.63 17.52
CA ASP A 51 -2.44 -3.66 17.98
C ASP A 51 -2.11 -2.22 17.55
N SER A 52 -1.18 -2.04 16.61
CA SER A 52 -0.78 -0.71 16.13
C SER A 52 -1.61 -0.26 14.93
N ARG A 53 -1.83 1.06 14.88
CA ARG A 53 -2.32 1.78 13.71
C ARG A 53 -1.15 2.57 13.16
N GLU A 54 -0.73 2.22 11.96
CA GLU A 54 0.50 2.76 11.37
C GLU A 54 0.16 3.52 10.09
N LYS A 55 0.77 4.70 9.94
CA LYS A 55 0.67 5.49 8.72
C LYS A 55 1.83 5.11 7.79
N ILE A 56 1.54 4.29 6.79
CA ILE A 56 2.54 3.85 5.82
C ILE A 56 2.66 4.91 4.73
N ARG A 57 3.83 5.56 4.65
CA ARG A 57 4.12 6.52 3.59
C ARG A 57 4.56 5.80 2.32
N VAL A 58 4.09 6.26 1.17
CA VAL A 58 4.39 5.69 -0.14
C VAL A 58 5.02 6.76 -1.03
N MET A 59 6.17 6.43 -1.59
CA MET A 59 6.91 7.27 -2.50
C MET A 59 6.83 6.73 -3.92
N GLY A 60 6.54 7.62 -4.86
CA GLY A 60 6.64 7.36 -6.29
C GLY A 60 7.76 8.19 -6.89
N ARG A 61 8.62 7.58 -7.70
CA ARG A 61 9.65 8.28 -8.46
C ARG A 61 9.73 7.77 -9.89
N GLU A 62 10.32 8.57 -10.76
CA GLU A 62 10.70 8.14 -12.10
C GLU A 62 11.84 7.11 -12.02
N ARG A 63 11.75 6.05 -12.83
CA ARG A 63 12.83 5.05 -12.93
C ARG A 63 14.10 5.65 -13.53
N PHE A 64 13.92 6.52 -14.52
CA PHE A 64 15.00 7.18 -15.25
C PHE A 64 14.77 8.71 -15.27
N PRO A 65 15.09 9.42 -14.18
CA PRO A 65 14.92 10.88 -14.14
C PRO A 65 15.87 11.56 -15.12
N VAL A 66 15.40 12.64 -15.75
CA VAL A 66 16.22 13.48 -16.61
C VAL A 66 17.28 14.17 -15.75
N LYS A 67 18.55 14.12 -16.17
CA LYS A 67 19.63 14.81 -15.47
C LYS A 67 19.43 16.32 -15.59
N THR A 68 19.15 16.99 -14.48
CA THR A 68 19.07 18.45 -14.41
C THR A 68 20.24 19.02 -13.60
N PHE A 69 20.63 20.26 -13.89
CA PHE A 69 21.63 20.98 -13.09
C PHE A 69 20.96 21.64 -11.88
N ALA A 70 20.66 20.83 -10.86
CA ALA A 70 20.11 21.30 -9.59
C ALA A 70 21.06 20.95 -8.43
N THR A 71 21.05 21.78 -7.38
CA THR A 71 21.84 21.54 -6.16
C THR A 71 21.23 20.47 -5.24
N SER A 72 19.95 20.15 -5.43
CA SER A 72 19.24 19.09 -4.70
C SER A 72 19.11 17.83 -5.56
N SER A 73 19.14 16.66 -4.92
CA SER A 73 18.91 15.40 -5.61
C SER A 73 17.45 15.24 -6.02
N ASP A 74 17.20 14.95 -7.30
CA ASP A 74 15.86 14.65 -7.83
C ASP A 74 15.20 13.46 -7.12
N TYR A 75 15.99 12.56 -6.54
CA TYR A 75 15.50 11.41 -5.77
C TYR A 75 14.93 11.77 -4.40
N SER A 76 15.23 12.96 -3.88
CA SER A 76 14.70 13.43 -2.60
C SER A 76 13.36 14.17 -2.76
N THR A 77 13.01 14.55 -3.99
CA THR A 77 11.77 15.25 -4.28
C THR A 77 10.58 14.31 -4.19
N VAL A 78 9.66 14.60 -3.27
CA VAL A 78 8.42 13.82 -3.14
C VAL A 78 7.43 14.27 -4.21
N LYS A 79 6.94 13.31 -5.00
CA LYS A 79 5.86 13.52 -5.97
C LYS A 79 4.61 12.78 -5.50
N TYR A 80 3.44 13.35 -5.77
CA TYR A 80 2.18 12.67 -5.48
C TYR A 80 1.82 11.68 -6.59
N LEU A 81 1.18 10.58 -6.18
CA LEU A 81 0.61 9.59 -7.06
C LEU A 81 -0.83 10.00 -7.42
N PRO A 82 -1.34 9.62 -8.61
CA PRO A 82 -2.71 9.95 -8.99
C PRO A 82 -3.72 9.32 -8.01
N THR A 83 -4.90 9.92 -7.89
CA THR A 83 -5.99 9.43 -7.00
C THR A 83 -6.42 8.00 -7.31
N SER A 84 -6.17 7.53 -8.53
CA SER A 84 -6.36 6.17 -9.01
C SER A 84 -5.20 5.23 -8.63
N SER A 85 -4.62 5.42 -7.45
CA SER A 85 -3.58 4.56 -6.88
C SER A 85 -4.11 3.81 -5.67
N TYR A 86 -3.76 2.54 -5.59
CA TYR A 86 -4.32 1.60 -4.63
C TYR A 86 -3.24 0.73 -4.00
N TYR A 87 -3.51 0.24 -2.79
CA TYR A 87 -2.66 -0.72 -2.10
C TYR A 87 -3.38 -2.06 -1.92
N ALA A 88 -2.61 -3.12 -1.74
CA ALA A 88 -3.07 -4.45 -1.40
C ALA A 88 -2.07 -5.10 -0.45
N ILE A 89 -2.52 -6.12 0.26
CA ILE A 89 -1.68 -6.89 1.17
C ILE A 89 -1.75 -8.36 0.79
N LYS A 90 -0.58 -8.91 0.51
CA LYS A 90 -0.42 -10.30 0.12
C LYS A 90 0.37 -11.05 1.20
N ASP A 91 -0.04 -12.27 1.45
CA ASP A 91 0.69 -13.18 2.34
C ASP A 91 1.95 -13.68 1.64
N VAL A 92 3.08 -13.71 2.35
CA VAL A 92 4.34 -14.16 1.74
C VAL A 92 4.37 -15.68 1.57
N GLN A 93 3.74 -16.45 2.46
CA GLN A 93 3.82 -17.91 2.44
C GLN A 93 2.78 -18.54 1.50
N THR A 94 1.54 -18.06 1.53
CA THR A 94 0.46 -18.61 0.68
C THR A 94 0.31 -17.86 -0.64
N GLU A 95 0.96 -16.72 -0.78
CA GLU A 95 0.82 -15.83 -1.93
C GLU A 95 -0.62 -15.31 -2.18
N GLU A 96 -1.51 -15.49 -1.21
CA GLU A 96 -2.89 -15.05 -1.30
C GLU A 96 -3.02 -13.57 -0.94
N TYR A 97 -3.90 -12.87 -1.63
CA TYR A 97 -4.30 -11.52 -1.23
C TYR A 97 -5.20 -11.63 0.01
N ILE A 98 -4.69 -11.08 1.13
CA ILE A 98 -5.47 -10.91 2.35
C ILE A 98 -6.40 -9.71 2.20
N ILE A 99 -5.86 -8.66 1.57
CA ILE A 99 -6.61 -7.47 1.16
C ILE A 99 -6.37 -7.27 -0.33
N ASP A 100 -7.43 -7.41 -1.12
CA ASP A 100 -7.43 -7.21 -2.56
C ASP A 100 -7.44 -5.72 -2.93
N PHE A 101 -7.01 -5.42 -4.15
CA PHE A 101 -7.18 -4.09 -4.72
C PHE A 101 -8.67 -3.76 -4.95
N ASP A 102 -9.14 -2.72 -4.28
CA ASP A 102 -10.47 -2.16 -4.40
C ASP A 102 -10.40 -0.68 -4.84
N THR A 103 -11.17 -0.34 -5.88
CA THR A 103 -11.19 1.03 -6.42
C THR A 103 -11.82 2.05 -5.48
N ASN A 104 -12.55 1.59 -4.46
CA ASN A 104 -13.24 2.46 -3.52
C ASN A 104 -12.53 2.55 -2.17
N TYR A 105 -12.08 1.41 -1.63
CA TYR A 105 -11.67 1.33 -0.21
C TYR A 105 -10.16 1.20 0.02
N THR A 106 -9.37 0.82 -0.98
CA THR A 106 -7.91 0.65 -0.81
C THR A 106 -7.12 1.74 -1.51
N LYS A 107 -7.66 2.96 -1.53
CA LYS A 107 -7.01 4.12 -2.18
C LYS A 107 -5.80 4.59 -1.38
N ILE A 108 -4.82 5.15 -2.08
CA ILE A 108 -3.68 5.83 -1.47
C ILE A 108 -4.03 7.32 -1.33
N SER A 109 -3.98 7.81 -0.10
CA SER A 109 -4.20 9.20 0.26
C SER A 109 -2.96 10.06 0.00
N CYS A 110 -3.12 11.38 -0.03
CA CYS A 110 -2.01 12.33 -0.14
C CYS A 110 -2.17 13.48 0.86
N ASP A 111 -1.10 13.80 1.59
CA ASP A 111 -0.95 15.02 2.40
C ASP A 111 0.15 15.91 1.82
N SER A 112 0.46 17.03 2.49
CA SER A 112 1.53 17.95 2.09
C SER A 112 2.95 17.35 2.19
N GLU A 113 3.12 16.21 2.87
CA GLU A 113 4.40 15.51 3.01
C GLU A 113 4.57 14.36 2.01
N GLY A 114 3.48 13.84 1.43
CA GLY A 114 3.49 12.83 0.39
C GLY A 114 2.28 11.90 0.40
N ASN A 115 2.40 10.78 -0.32
CA ASN A 115 1.35 9.78 -0.35
C ASN A 115 1.42 8.89 0.90
N TYR A 116 0.27 8.44 1.38
CA TYR A 116 0.18 7.55 2.52
C TYR A 116 -1.11 6.74 2.50
N PHE A 117 -1.15 5.68 3.30
CA PHE A 117 -2.38 5.04 3.72
C PHE A 117 -2.24 4.65 5.19
N ASP A 118 -3.33 4.77 5.94
CA ASP A 118 -3.38 4.29 7.31
C ASP A 118 -3.71 2.80 7.27
N PHE A 119 -2.98 2.01 8.04
CA PHE A 119 -3.19 0.58 8.11
C PHE A 119 -3.29 0.10 9.56
N TYR A 120 -4.32 -0.68 9.82
CA TYR A 120 -4.59 -1.31 11.11
C TYR A 120 -4.14 -2.76 11.02
N LEU A 121 -3.20 -3.15 11.89
CA LEU A 121 -2.59 -4.48 11.87
C LEU A 121 -3.36 -5.52 12.69
N ASP A 122 -4.42 -5.10 13.37
CA ASP A 122 -5.25 -5.90 14.27
C ASP A 122 -5.91 -7.09 13.57
N GLY A 123 -6.28 -6.93 12.30
CA GLY A 123 -6.88 -7.96 11.45
C GLY A 123 -5.90 -9.00 10.91
N LEU A 124 -4.58 -8.78 11.03
CA LEU A 124 -3.56 -9.70 10.55
C LEU A 124 -3.15 -10.71 11.63
N GLN A 125 -2.71 -11.89 11.19
CA GLN A 125 -2.22 -12.91 12.12
C GLN A 125 -0.81 -12.51 12.60
N PRO A 126 -0.57 -12.50 13.93
CA PRO A 126 0.75 -12.23 14.46
C PRO A 126 1.72 -13.36 14.12
N GLU A 127 3.02 -13.04 14.14
CA GLU A 127 4.13 -13.93 13.77
C GLU A 127 4.11 -14.41 12.31
N ARG A 128 3.44 -13.66 11.43
CA ARG A 128 3.34 -13.95 10.00
C ARG A 128 3.93 -12.82 9.16
N TYR A 129 4.42 -13.19 7.97
CA TYR A 129 5.02 -12.27 7.01
C TYR A 129 4.02 -11.92 5.91
N TYR A 130 3.90 -10.62 5.66
CA TYR A 130 3.04 -10.03 4.64
C TYR A 130 3.88 -9.10 3.76
N LYS A 131 3.36 -8.77 2.59
CA LYS A 131 3.98 -7.79 1.69
C LYS A 131 2.97 -6.75 1.23
N PHE A 132 3.45 -5.51 1.12
CA PHE A 132 2.70 -4.43 0.50
C PHE A 132 2.83 -4.49 -1.01
N VAL A 133 1.69 -4.45 -1.70
CA VAL A 133 1.62 -4.41 -3.16
C VAL A 133 0.89 -3.14 -3.56
N PHE A 134 1.37 -2.46 -4.60
CA PHE A 134 0.76 -1.22 -5.08
C PHE A 134 0.24 -1.36 -6.50
N ARG A 135 -0.85 -0.67 -6.81
CA ARG A 135 -1.38 -0.52 -8.17
C ARG A 135 -1.57 0.95 -8.48
N VAL A 136 -1.12 1.39 -9.64
CA VAL A 136 -1.36 2.75 -10.14
C VAL A 136 -2.04 2.64 -11.50
N ASP A 137 -3.25 3.21 -11.59
CA ASP A 137 -4.02 3.22 -12.83
C ASP A 137 -3.89 4.58 -13.51
N ARG A 138 -3.46 4.58 -14.78
CA ARG A 138 -3.35 5.78 -15.64
C ARG A 138 -4.14 5.55 -16.92
N GLY A 139 -5.34 6.13 -17.00
CA GLY A 139 -6.25 5.91 -18.13
C GLY A 139 -6.54 4.41 -18.31
N PHE A 140 -6.13 3.84 -19.44
CA PHE A 140 -6.32 2.41 -19.75
C PHE A 140 -5.19 1.50 -19.21
N LYS A 141 -4.08 2.06 -18.73
CA LYS A 141 -2.92 1.30 -18.27
C LYS A 141 -3.01 1.09 -16.76
N LYS A 142 -2.97 -0.17 -16.32
CA LYS A 142 -2.86 -0.56 -14.91
C LYS A 142 -1.46 -1.08 -14.63
N GLN A 143 -0.73 -0.42 -13.75
CA GLN A 143 0.64 -0.81 -13.38
C GLN A 143 0.62 -1.41 -11.99
N TYR A 144 1.20 -2.60 -11.85
CA TYR A 144 1.33 -3.31 -10.57
C TYR A 144 2.78 -3.28 -10.12
N PHE A 145 2.99 -2.95 -8.86
CA PHE A 145 4.29 -2.91 -8.19
C PHE A 145 4.25 -3.95 -7.06
N ASP A 146 4.75 -5.13 -7.36
CA ASP A 146 4.84 -6.28 -6.45
C ASP A 146 6.31 -6.62 -6.17
N GLU A 147 7.04 -5.64 -5.66
CA GLU A 147 8.40 -5.84 -5.16
C GLU A 147 8.35 -6.42 -3.73
N ASP A 148 9.48 -6.93 -3.22
CA ASP A 148 9.57 -7.59 -1.92
C ASP A 148 9.54 -6.63 -0.71
N PHE A 149 8.48 -5.81 -0.62
CA PHE A 149 8.22 -4.93 0.53
C PHE A 149 7.57 -5.70 1.69
N ILE A 150 8.35 -6.61 2.26
CA ILE A 150 7.91 -7.53 3.31
C ILE A 150 7.90 -6.85 4.67
N PHE A 151 6.92 -7.20 5.49
CA PHE A 151 6.84 -6.87 6.90
C PHE A 151 6.30 -8.04 7.72
N LYS A 152 6.62 -8.05 9.00
CA LYS A 152 6.17 -9.03 9.98
C LYS A 152 5.25 -8.36 11.00
N VAL A 153 4.17 -9.05 11.37
CA VAL A 153 3.34 -8.63 12.50
C VAL A 153 3.87 -9.28 13.78
N VAL A 154 4.22 -8.48 14.78
CA VAL A 154 4.68 -8.95 16.09
C VAL A 154 3.58 -8.81 17.14
N ARG A 155 3.68 -9.56 18.24
CA ARG A 155 2.74 -9.45 19.37
C ARG A 155 2.90 -8.15 20.15
#